data_AF-A0A7C6UQ05-F1
#
_entry.id   AF-A0A7C6UQ05-F1
#
_cell.length_a   1.000
_cell.length_b   1.000
_cell.length_c   1.000
_cell.angle_alpha   90.00
_cell.angle_beta   90.00
_cell.angle_gamma   90.00
#
_symmetry.space_group_name_H-M   'P 1'
#
loop_
_entity.id
_entity.type
_entity.pdbx_description
1 polymer ?
#
loop_
_entity_poly.entity_id
_entity_poly.type
_entity_poly.pdbx_seq_one_letter_code
_entity_poly.pdbx_strand_id
1 'polypeptide(L)' 'MNKTYVGIVGSSSPPPEVSALAEQVGRAAGELGATVICGGRSGVMEAA' A
#
# COMPACT_ATOMS: atom_id res chain seq x y z
N MET A 1 -4.86 15.82 -17.29
CA MET A 1 -5.27 14.99 -16.15
C MET A 1 -4.04 14.76 -15.29
N ASN A 2 -4.07 15.12 -14.00
CA ASN A 2 -2.95 14.87 -13.09
C ASN A 2 -3.06 13.47 -12.51
N LYS A 3 -1.96 12.73 -12.52
CA LYS A 3 -1.90 11.38 -11.97
C LYS A 3 -1.44 11.46 -10.52
N THR A 4 -2.25 10.93 -9.60
CA THR A 4 -1.91 10.87 -8.18
C THR A 4 -1.08 9.63 -7.91
N TYR A 5 0.06 9.83 -7.28
CA TYR A 5 0.94 8.74 -6.81
C TYR A 5 0.90 8.68 -5.29
N VAL A 6 0.76 7.48 -4.75
CA VAL A 6 0.73 7.24 -3.30
C VAL A 6 1.89 6.32 -2.94
N GLY A 7 2.80 6.83 -2.11
CA GLY A 7 3.89 6.05 -1.56
C GLY A 7 3.43 5.26 -0.34
N ILE A 8 3.57 3.93 -0.36
CA ILE A 8 3.26 3.08 0.80
C ILE A 8 4.55 2.46 1.32
N VAL A 9 4.80 2.63 2.62
CA VAL A 9 6.00 2.18 3.32
C VAL A 9 5.64 1.58 4.67
N GLY A 10 6.40 0.57 5.11
CA GLY A 10 6.20 -0.03 6.42
C GLY A 10 7.14 -1.22 6.68
N SER A 11 6.90 -1.88 7.81
CA SER A 11 7.70 -3.05 8.24
C SER A 11 7.64 -4.19 7.22
N SER A 12 8.73 -4.95 7.09
CA SER A 12 8.75 -6.21 6.33
C SER A 12 8.17 -7.40 7.10
N SER A 13 7.88 -7.22 8.38
CA SER A 13 7.18 -8.19 9.22
C SER A 13 6.20 -7.43 10.12
N PRO A 14 5.08 -6.93 9.55
CA PRO A 14 4.05 -6.26 10.31
C PRO A 14 3.20 -7.28 11.09
N PRO A 15 2.58 -6.87 12.21
CA PRO A 15 1.49 -7.62 12.81
C PRO A 15 0.33 -7.84 11.81
N PRO A 16 -0.48 -8.90 11.97
CA PRO A 16 -1.58 -9.22 11.05
C PRO A 16 -2.56 -8.06 10.81
N GLU A 17 -2.89 -7.30 11.86
CA GLU A 17 -3.78 -6.15 11.79
C GLU A 17 -3.21 -5.01 10.93
N VAL A 18 -1.88 -4.82 10.95
CA VAL A 18 -1.20 -3.82 10.11
C VAL A 18 -1.12 -4.30 8.66
N SER A 19 -0.95 -5.61 8.43
CA SER A 19 -1.00 -6.18 7.09
C SER A 19 -2.40 -6.03 6.46
N ALA A 20 -3.46 -6.30 7.22
CA ALA A 20 -4.83 -6.12 6.77
C ALA A 20 -5.14 -4.65 6.47
N LEU A 21 -4.64 -3.72 7.30
CA LEU A 21 -4.77 -2.30 7.06
C LEU A 21 -4.04 -1.87 5.78
N ALA A 22 -2.84 -2.41 5.52
CA ALA A 22 -2.09 -2.13 4.30
C ALA A 22 -2.89 -2.50 3.04
N GLU A 23 -3.52 -3.68 3.03
CA GLU A 23 -4.41 -4.12 1.94
C GLU A 23 -5.59 -3.17 1.75
N GLN A 24 -6.23 -2.74 2.84
CA GLN A 24 -7.34 -1.80 2.77
C GLN A 24 -6.91 -0.44 2.18
N VAL A 25 -5.72 0.05 2.56
CA VAL A 25 -5.18 1.32 2.07
C VAL A 25 -4.87 1.26 0.58
N GLY A 26 -4.19 0.21 0.11
CA GLY A 26 -3.86 0.10 -1.31
C GLY A 26 -5.06 -0.20 -2.19
N ARG A 27 -6.03 -0.98 -1.71
CA ARG A 27 -7.36 -1.13 -2.33
C ARG A 27 -8.05 0.22 -2.52
N ALA A 28 -8.14 1.02 -1.45
CA ALA A 28 -8.75 2.34 -1.51
C ALA A 28 -7.99 3.29 -2.46
N ALA A 29 -6.66 3.23 -2.50
CA ALA A 29 -5.86 4.00 -3.45
C ALA A 29 -6.18 3.64 -4.90
N GLY A 30 -6.31 2.35 -5.21
CA GLY A 30 -6.73 1.85 -6.52
C GLY A 30 -8.14 2.28 -6.90
N GLU A 31 -9.11 2.19 -5.98
CA GLU A 31 -10.50 2.63 -6.18
C GLU A 31 -10.62 4.13 -6.48
N LEU A 32 -9.71 4.94 -5.93
CA LEU A 32 -9.61 6.38 -6.19
C LEU A 32 -8.82 6.73 -7.45
N GLY A 33 -8.34 5.74 -8.20
CA GLY A 33 -7.56 5.93 -9.43
C GLY A 33 -6.12 6.39 -9.21
N ALA A 34 -5.59 6.24 -7.98
CA ALA A 34 -4.19 6.53 -7.69
C ALA A 34 -3.27 5.36 -8.11
N THR A 35 -2.02 5.67 -8.42
CA THR A 35 -0.97 4.66 -8.62
C THR A 35 -0.17 4.50 -7.34
N VAL A 36 -0.15 3.28 -6.79
CA VAL A 36 0.68 2.93 -5.63
C VAL A 36 2.14 2.79 -6.09
N ILE A 37 3.06 3.35 -5.31
CA ILE A 37 4.50 3.15 -5.44
C ILE A 37 5.03 2.64 -4.11
N CYS A 38 5.82 1.56 -4.14
CA CYS A 38 6.46 1.00 -2.97
C CYS A 38 7.88 0.50 -3.29
N GLY A 39 8.65 0.15 -2.26
CA GLY A 39 10.01 -0.39 -2.39
C GLY A 39 10.08 -1.88 -2.76
N GLY A 40 8.93 -2.54 -2.98
CA GLY A 40 8.86 -3.93 -3.50
C GLY A 40 9.34 -5.03 -2.54
N ARG A 41 9.32 -4.79 -1.22
CA ARG A 41 9.66 -5.83 -0.22
C ARG A 41 8.39 -6.46 0.37
N SER A 42 8.54 -7.63 0.98
CA SER A 42 7.47 -8.30 1.74
C SER A 42 6.94 -7.45 2.89
N GLY A 43 5.80 -7.86 3.46
CA GLY A 43 5.14 -7.18 4.57
C GLY A 43 4.21 -6.07 4.07
N VAL A 44 4.29 -4.88 4.66
CA VAL A 44 3.34 -3.77 4.38
C VAL A 44 3.28 -3.41 2.89
N MET A 45 4.42 -3.41 2.19
CA MET A 45 4.49 -2.97 0.79
C MET A 45 3.98 -4.02 -0.20
N GLU A 46 3.99 -5.30 0.18
CA GLU A 46 3.44 -6.41 -0.60
C GLU A 46 1.93 -6.55 -0.36
N ALA A 47 1.49 -6.27 0.87
CA ALA A 47 0.08 -6.33 1.24
C ALA A 47 -0.74 -5.17 0.67
N ALA A 48 -0.11 -4.02 0.41
CA ALA A 48 -0.75 -2.80 -0.08
C ALA A 48 -1.07 -2.85 -1.58
#